data_AF-A0A7R9JHF4-F1
#
_entry.id   AF-A0A7R9JHF4-F1
#
_cell.length_a   1.000
_cell.length_b   1.000
_cell.length_c   1.000
_cell.angle_alpha   90.00
_cell.angle_beta   90.00
_cell.angle_gamma   90.00
#
_symmetry.space_group_name_H-M   'P 1'
#
loop_
_entity.id
_entity.type
_entity.pdbx_description
1 polymer ?
#
loop_
_entity_poly.entity_id
_entity_poly.type
_entity_poly.pdbx_seq_one_letter_code
_entity_poly.pdbx_strand_id
1 'polypeptide(L)'
;MYFFYCHMFSLPSSENIVSLNCSENFKPLLSDLFSKTSPGDCGDLIGVSKYEGIPVAGHGTGRLCVLKKPISILEAVERVKRHINIPYVRLALASGKDQDSLVETVALCPGSGTTVLKGVKADLWLTGEMFHHEVLDAAHQGTHVILCNHSDSERGFLKSFADTLSDLLGDKVCVILSHSDCDPLKTV
;
A
#
# COMPACT_ATOMS: atom_id res chain seq x y z
N MET A 1 18.79 -2.18 20.82
CA MET A 1 18.17 -1.63 22.05
C MET A 1 16.66 -1.78 21.86
N TYR A 2 16.06 -2.84 22.41
CA TYR A 2 14.64 -3.12 22.20
C TYR A 2 13.84 -2.52 23.35
N PHE A 3 12.97 -1.56 23.03
CA PHE A 3 12.04 -0.98 23.99
C PHE A 3 10.89 -1.96 24.24
N PHE A 4 10.74 -2.40 25.48
CA PHE A 4 9.53 -3.08 25.93
C PHE A 4 8.52 -2.02 26.35
N TYR A 5 7.41 -1.89 25.63
CA TYR A 5 6.26 -1.11 26.06
C TYR A 5 5.25 -2.10 26.67
N CYS A 6 5.17 -2.14 28.00
CA CYS A 6 4.16 -2.90 28.72
C CYS A 6 3.00 -1.97 29.06
N HIS A 7 1.86 -2.11 28.37
CA HIS A 7 0.63 -1.43 28.74
C HIS A 7 -0.19 -2.37 29.62
N MET A 8 -0.30 -2.04 30.91
CA MET A 8 -1.15 -2.76 31.86
C MET A 8 -2.53 -2.12 31.87
N PHE A 9 -3.52 -2.76 31.26
CA PHE A 9 -4.93 -2.35 31.40
C PHE A 9 -5.57 -3.15 32.53
N SER A 10 -6.04 -2.47 33.58
CA SER A 10 -6.84 -3.11 34.63
C SER A 10 -8.31 -3.09 34.22
N LEU A 11 -8.88 -4.28 33.97
CA LEU A 11 -10.32 -4.47 33.76
C LEU A 11 -11.00 -4.90 35.07
N PRO A 12 -12.29 -4.58 35.29
CA PRO A 12 -12.97 -4.70 36.56
C PRO A 12 -13.57 -6.10 36.79
N SER A 13 -12.72 -7.14 36.79
CA SER A 13 -13.06 -8.49 37.23
C SER A 13 -11.89 -9.06 38.02
N SER A 14 -12.13 -9.96 38.96
CA SER A 14 -11.15 -10.51 39.93
C SER A 14 -10.01 -11.35 39.33
N GLU A 15 -9.70 -11.18 38.04
CA GLU A 15 -8.66 -11.89 37.30
C GLU A 15 -7.73 -10.87 36.63
N ASN A 16 -6.42 -11.00 36.89
CA ASN A 16 -5.41 -10.14 36.28
C ASN A 16 -5.03 -10.71 34.90
N ILE A 17 -5.48 -10.07 33.83
CA ILE A 17 -5.06 -10.40 32.46
C ILE A 17 -3.78 -9.60 32.14
N VAL A 18 -2.74 -10.30 31.70
CA VAL A 18 -1.48 -9.68 31.23
C VAL A 18 -1.34 -9.96 29.73
N SER A 19 -1.15 -8.91 28.93
CA SER A 19 -0.91 -9.03 27.49
C SER A 19 0.51 -8.57 27.14
N LEU A 20 1.23 -9.37 26.35
CA LEU A 20 2.58 -9.05 25.87
C LEU A 20 2.62 -9.17 24.34
N ASN A 21 3.18 -8.15 23.68
CA ASN A 21 3.46 -8.19 22.24
C ASN A 21 4.90 -8.64 22.01
N CYS A 22 5.11 -9.59 21.11
CA CYS A 22 6.45 -10.09 20.79
C CYS A 22 6.55 -10.56 19.35
N SER A 23 7.78 -10.55 18.80
CA SER A 23 8.01 -11.08 17.44
C SER A 23 7.86 -12.60 17.41
N GLU A 24 7.44 -13.16 16.27
CA GLU A 24 7.34 -14.61 16.01
C GLU A 24 8.55 -15.40 16.51
N ASN A 25 9.76 -14.85 16.35
CA ASN A 25 11.02 -15.51 16.69
C ASN A 25 11.20 -15.77 18.20
N PHE A 26 10.42 -15.11 19.05
CA PHE A 26 10.50 -15.24 20.51
C PHE A 26 9.39 -16.10 21.11
N LYS A 27 8.49 -16.67 20.29
CA LYS A 27 7.43 -17.58 20.75
C LYS A 27 7.93 -18.73 21.64
N PRO A 28 9.03 -19.44 21.30
CA PRO A 28 9.50 -20.57 22.12
C PRO A 28 9.97 -20.12 23.51
N LEU A 29 10.62 -18.96 23.56
CA LEU A 29 11.22 -18.41 24.78
C LEU A 29 10.16 -17.84 25.72
N LEU A 30 9.08 -17.27 25.17
CA LEU A 30 7.93 -16.84 25.96
C LEU A 30 7.15 -18.03 26.53
N SER A 31 6.92 -19.07 25.73
CA SER A 31 6.25 -20.30 26.21
C SER A 31 7.01 -20.94 27.38
N ASP A 32 8.34 -20.98 27.31
CA ASP A 32 9.20 -21.49 28.37
C ASP A 32 9.25 -20.58 29.61
N LEU A 33 9.19 -19.25 29.43
CA LEU A 33 9.11 -18.31 30.54
C LEU A 33 7.78 -18.43 31.30
N PHE A 34 6.66 -18.52 30.57
CA PHE A 34 5.33 -18.65 31.16
C PHE A 34 5.15 -19.96 31.93
N SER A 35 5.61 -21.09 31.37
CA SER A 35 5.54 -22.39 32.05
C SER A 35 6.35 -22.43 33.36
N LYS A 36 7.40 -21.62 33.48
CA LYS A 36 8.26 -21.53 34.67
C LYS A 36 7.77 -20.54 35.73
N THR A 37 6.91 -19.58 35.36
CA THR A 37 6.51 -18.47 36.24
C THR A 37 5.08 -18.57 36.79
N SER A 38 4.25 -19.49 36.32
CA SER A 38 2.90 -19.70 36.85
C SER A 38 2.89 -20.67 38.05
N PRO A 39 2.45 -20.26 39.25
CA PRO A 39 2.24 -21.16 40.37
C PRO A 39 0.91 -21.92 40.17
N GLY A 40 0.98 -23.09 39.54
CA GLY A 40 -0.17 -23.94 39.23
C GLY A 40 -0.31 -24.24 37.74
N ASP A 41 -1.07 -25.30 37.43
CA ASP A 41 -1.32 -25.81 36.07
C ASP A 41 -2.16 -24.80 35.28
N CYS A 42 -1.48 -23.80 34.70
CA CYS A 42 -2.05 -22.66 33.96
C CYS A 42 -1.92 -22.86 32.44
N GLY A 43 -1.67 -24.10 31.99
CA GLY A 43 -1.44 -24.42 30.58
C GLY A 43 -2.61 -24.01 29.66
N ASP A 44 -3.83 -24.04 30.19
CA ASP A 44 -5.06 -23.79 29.43
C ASP A 44 -5.48 -22.31 29.34
N LEU A 45 -4.74 -21.38 29.98
CA LEU A 45 -5.11 -19.95 30.05
C LEU A 45 -4.27 -19.04 29.14
N ILE A 46 -3.34 -19.59 28.35
CA ILE A 46 -2.48 -18.80 27.45
C ILE A 46 -3.08 -18.74 26.04
N GLY A 47 -3.70 -17.62 25.70
CA GLY A 47 -4.12 -17.32 24.32
C GLY A 47 -2.99 -16.69 23.50
N VAL A 48 -2.56 -17.35 22.43
CA VAL A 48 -1.66 -16.76 21.43
C VAL A 48 -2.49 -16.35 20.22
N SER A 49 -2.57 -15.05 19.96
CA SER A 49 -3.17 -14.51 18.74
C SER A 49 -2.11 -13.83 17.87
N LYS A 50 -2.31 -13.85 16.56
CA LYS A 50 -1.48 -13.06 15.64
C LYS A 50 -1.75 -11.58 15.91
N TYR A 51 -0.74 -10.87 16.39
CA TYR A 51 -0.81 -9.42 16.50
C TYR A 51 -0.44 -8.82 15.14
N GLU A 52 -1.45 -8.45 14.37
CA GLU A 52 -1.26 -7.53 13.25
C GLU A 52 -1.14 -6.15 13.86
N GLY A 53 0.09 -5.63 13.92
CA GLY A 53 0.39 -4.36 14.56
C GLY A 53 -0.52 -3.25 14.05
N ILE A 54 -0.79 -2.26 14.90
CA ILE A 54 -1.52 -1.06 14.48
C ILE A 54 -0.80 -0.49 13.25
N PRO A 55 -1.49 -0.32 12.10
CA PRO A 55 -0.89 0.26 10.92
C PRO A 55 -0.24 1.59 11.28
N VAL A 56 1.05 1.73 10.95
CA VAL A 56 1.76 2.98 11.23
C VAL A 56 1.16 4.05 10.32
N ALA A 57 0.72 5.16 10.90
CA ALA A 57 0.16 6.26 10.13
C ALA A 57 1.14 6.67 9.00
N GLY A 58 0.62 6.86 7.79
CA GLY A 58 1.41 7.18 6.60
C GLY A 58 2.11 5.99 5.92
N HIS A 59 1.99 4.76 6.46
CA HIS A 59 2.58 3.55 5.89
C HIS A 59 1.50 2.62 5.34
N GLY A 60 1.81 1.93 4.24
CA GLY A 60 0.90 1.05 3.53
C GLY A 60 0.97 1.22 2.02
N THR A 61 0.39 0.27 1.31
CA THR A 61 0.27 0.29 -0.15
C THR A 61 -0.91 1.16 -0.58
N GLY A 62 -0.74 1.86 -1.70
CA GLY A 62 -1.74 2.73 -2.29
C GLY A 62 -2.09 3.99 -1.48
N ARG A 63 -2.82 4.92 -2.10
CA ARG A 63 -3.30 6.15 -1.49
C ARG A 63 -4.69 6.47 -1.99
N LEU A 64 -5.55 6.96 -1.10
CA LEU A 64 -6.81 7.62 -1.46
C LEU A 64 -6.61 9.12 -1.27
N CYS A 65 -6.81 9.89 -2.32
CA CYS A 65 -6.60 11.32 -2.34
C CYS A 65 -7.87 12.05 -2.76
N VAL A 66 -8.10 13.21 -2.14
CA VAL A 66 -9.13 14.17 -2.56
C VAL A 66 -8.43 15.34 -3.22
N LEU A 67 -8.79 15.64 -4.46
CA LEU A 67 -8.23 16.75 -5.21
C LEU A 67 -8.74 18.08 -4.65
N LYS A 68 -7.87 19.09 -4.60
CA LYS A 68 -8.26 20.44 -4.16
C LYS A 68 -9.34 21.07 -5.03
N LYS A 69 -9.40 20.68 -6.31
CA LYS A 69 -10.40 21.08 -7.29
C LYS A 69 -10.69 19.86 -8.19
N PRO A 70 -11.97 19.55 -8.46
CA PRO A 70 -12.31 18.53 -9.44
C PRO A 70 -11.70 18.84 -10.80
N ILE A 71 -11.30 17.79 -11.53
CA ILE A 71 -10.75 17.88 -12.88
C ILE A 71 -11.49 16.89 -13.79
N SER A 72 -11.49 17.11 -15.11
CA SER A 72 -12.03 16.12 -16.03
C SER A 72 -11.13 14.88 -16.10
N ILE A 73 -11.68 13.75 -16.54
CA ILE A 73 -10.91 12.54 -16.83
C ILE A 73 -9.82 12.81 -17.87
N LEU A 74 -10.12 13.62 -18.88
CA LEU A 74 -9.13 14.01 -19.89
C LEU A 74 -7.93 14.74 -19.26
N GLU A 75 -8.19 15.71 -18.38
CA GLU A 75 -7.13 16.42 -17.65
C GLU A 75 -6.34 15.47 -16.74
N ALA A 76 -7.02 14.51 -16.08
CA ALA A 76 -6.36 13.50 -15.27
C ALA A 76 -5.40 12.63 -16.11
N VAL A 77 -5.84 12.16 -17.28
CA VAL A 77 -5.02 11.39 -18.23
C VAL A 77 -3.78 12.18 -18.64
N GLU A 78 -3.93 13.45 -19.02
CA GLU A 78 -2.80 14.28 -19.46
C GLU A 78 -1.81 14.57 -18.33
N ARG A 79 -2.29 14.75 -17.09
CA ARG A 79 -1.42 14.85 -15.91
C ARG A 79 -0.64 13.58 -15.65
N VAL A 80 -1.30 12.42 -15.75
CA VAL A 80 -0.67 11.11 -15.53
C VAL A 80 0.41 10.85 -16.58
N LYS A 81 0.11 11.03 -17.87
CA LYS A 81 1.09 10.89 -18.97
C LYS A 81 2.30 11.77 -18.75
N ARG A 82 2.09 13.05 -18.40
CA ARG A 82 3.17 14.01 -18.13
C ARG A 82 4.01 13.64 -16.92
N HIS A 83 3.37 13.14 -15.86
CA HIS A 83 4.06 12.77 -14.62
C HIS A 83 4.90 11.50 -14.79
N ILE A 84 4.35 10.47 -15.43
CA ILE A 84 5.01 9.19 -15.67
C ILE A 84 5.96 9.27 -16.88
N ASN A 85 5.78 10.27 -17.74
CA ASN A 85 6.54 10.48 -18.98
C ASN A 85 6.35 9.35 -20.01
N ILE A 86 5.09 8.98 -20.26
CA ILE A 86 4.68 7.99 -21.27
C ILE A 86 3.67 8.59 -22.26
N PRO A 87 3.71 8.18 -23.54
CA PRO A 87 2.87 8.78 -24.58
C PRO A 87 1.40 8.33 -24.50
N TYR A 88 1.17 7.11 -24.00
CA TYR A 88 -0.14 6.47 -24.00
C TYR A 88 -0.43 5.84 -22.63
N VAL A 89 -1.70 5.85 -22.27
CA VAL A 89 -2.27 5.10 -21.15
C VAL A 89 -3.53 4.40 -21.64
N ARG A 90 -3.97 3.36 -20.92
CA ARG A 90 -5.28 2.76 -21.18
C ARG A 90 -6.30 3.37 -20.22
N LEU A 91 -7.46 3.75 -20.75
CA LEU A 91 -8.55 4.37 -19.99
C LEU A 91 -9.80 3.51 -20.10
N ALA A 92 -10.40 3.18 -18.96
CA ALA A 92 -11.78 2.73 -18.88
C ALA A 92 -12.63 3.82 -18.22
N LEU A 93 -13.75 4.15 -18.85
CA LEU A 93 -14.70 5.11 -18.31
C LEU A 93 -15.73 4.38 -17.45
N ALA A 94 -16.14 5.02 -16.35
CA ALA A 94 -17.29 4.58 -15.59
C ALA A 94 -18.55 4.51 -16.47
N SER A 95 -19.44 3.57 -16.19
CA SER A 95 -20.68 3.36 -16.96
C SER A 95 -21.51 4.64 -17.07
N GLY A 96 -21.84 5.03 -18.31
CA GLY A 96 -22.63 6.23 -18.59
C GLY A 96 -21.88 7.55 -18.42
N LYS A 97 -20.55 7.51 -18.32
CA LYS A 97 -19.67 8.69 -18.25
C LYS A 97 -18.81 8.82 -19.49
N ASP A 98 -18.23 10.01 -19.66
CA ASP A 98 -17.36 10.40 -20.77
C ASP A 98 -16.04 10.99 -20.25
N GLN A 99 -15.19 11.48 -21.15
CA GLN A 99 -13.89 12.04 -20.80
C GLN A 99 -13.97 13.43 -20.15
N ASP A 100 -15.12 14.11 -20.27
CA ASP A 100 -15.36 15.43 -19.69
C ASP A 100 -15.94 15.35 -18.27
N SER A 101 -16.39 14.16 -17.88
CA SER A 101 -16.83 13.84 -16.53
C SER A 101 -15.77 14.20 -15.49
N LEU A 102 -16.21 14.82 -14.39
CA LEU A 102 -15.32 15.30 -13.33
C LEU A 102 -14.99 14.21 -12.32
N VAL A 103 -13.76 14.24 -11.84
CA VAL A 103 -13.27 13.42 -10.72
C VAL A 103 -12.72 14.32 -9.62
N GLU A 104 -13.02 13.95 -8.37
CA GLU A 104 -12.54 14.63 -7.18
C GLU A 104 -11.72 13.67 -6.30
N THR A 105 -12.11 12.40 -6.27
CA THR A 105 -11.45 11.37 -5.47
C THR A 105 -10.66 10.41 -6.36
N VAL A 106 -9.40 10.18 -5.99
CA VAL A 106 -8.48 9.30 -6.74
C VAL A 106 -7.91 8.28 -5.78
N ALA A 107 -8.17 7.00 -6.04
CA ALA A 107 -7.47 5.89 -5.40
C ALA A 107 -6.34 5.42 -6.32
N LEU A 108 -5.12 5.32 -5.80
CA LEU A 108 -3.95 4.98 -6.59
C LEU A 108 -3.13 3.89 -5.91
N CYS A 109 -2.61 2.96 -6.70
CA CYS A 109 -1.61 2.00 -6.28
C CYS A 109 -0.77 1.62 -7.52
N PRO A 110 0.52 2.01 -7.61
CA PRO A 110 1.35 1.60 -8.73
C PRO A 110 1.55 0.06 -8.75
N GLY A 111 1.99 -0.47 -9.88
CA GLY A 111 2.14 -1.92 -10.10
C GLY A 111 0.79 -2.63 -10.32
N SER A 112 0.65 -3.83 -9.77
CA SER A 112 -0.59 -4.65 -9.83
C SER A 112 -1.58 -4.28 -8.70
N GLY A 113 -2.07 -3.04 -8.72
CA GLY A 113 -2.82 -2.45 -7.61
C GLY A 113 -4.22 -2.99 -7.32
N THR A 114 -4.79 -3.92 -8.11
CA THR A 114 -6.21 -4.28 -7.97
C THR A 114 -6.59 -4.75 -6.57
N THR A 115 -5.76 -5.58 -5.94
CA THR A 115 -6.05 -6.11 -4.59
C THR A 115 -6.10 -5.03 -3.52
N VAL A 116 -5.37 -3.93 -3.72
CA VAL A 116 -5.33 -2.76 -2.82
C VAL A 116 -6.51 -1.83 -3.11
N LEU A 117 -6.89 -1.68 -4.38
CA LEU A 117 -7.94 -0.76 -4.81
C LEU A 117 -9.35 -1.35 -4.67
N LYS A 118 -9.50 -2.68 -4.68
CA LYS A 118 -10.79 -3.36 -4.63
C LYS A 118 -11.62 -2.90 -3.42
N GLY A 119 -12.83 -2.42 -3.69
CA GLY A 119 -13.76 -1.92 -2.67
C GLY A 119 -13.50 -0.48 -2.20
N VAL A 120 -12.44 0.17 -2.68
CA VAL A 120 -12.18 1.59 -2.41
C VAL A 120 -13.12 2.44 -3.25
N LYS A 121 -13.96 3.23 -2.58
CA LYS A 121 -14.84 4.20 -3.24
C LYS A 121 -14.04 5.43 -3.66
N ALA A 122 -13.82 5.58 -4.96
CA ALA A 122 -13.19 6.74 -5.57
C ALA A 122 -13.76 6.94 -6.98
N ASP A 123 -13.72 8.16 -7.48
CA ASP A 123 -14.17 8.46 -8.85
C ASP A 123 -13.18 7.87 -9.88
N LEU A 124 -11.89 7.84 -9.54
CA LEU A 124 -10.82 7.35 -10.40
C LEU A 124 -9.89 6.39 -9.66
N TRP A 125 -9.64 5.24 -10.29
CA TRP A 125 -8.55 4.34 -9.95
C TRP A 125 -7.36 4.55 -10.88
N LEU A 126 -6.16 4.60 -10.31
CA LEU A 126 -4.89 4.75 -11.04
C LEU A 126 -3.92 3.65 -10.61
N THR A 127 -3.56 2.76 -11.54
CA THR A 127 -2.65 1.62 -11.28
C THR A 127 -1.82 1.30 -12.53
N GLY A 128 -0.84 0.40 -12.39
CA GLY A 128 -0.09 -0.10 -13.53
C GLY A 128 -0.94 -1.07 -14.36
N GLU A 129 -1.50 -2.07 -13.71
CA GLU A 129 -2.27 -3.13 -14.36
C GLU A 129 -3.46 -3.63 -13.54
N MET A 130 -4.42 -4.22 -14.25
CA MET A 130 -5.62 -4.89 -13.74
C MET A 130 -6.05 -5.97 -14.75
N PHE A 131 -6.72 -7.03 -14.28
CA PHE A 131 -7.36 -7.98 -15.17
C PHE A 131 -8.57 -7.36 -15.86
N HIS A 132 -8.89 -7.83 -17.07
CA HIS A 132 -9.99 -7.28 -17.87
C HIS A 132 -11.33 -7.22 -17.11
N HIS A 133 -11.71 -8.30 -16.41
CA HIS A 133 -12.95 -8.34 -15.64
C HIS A 133 -12.95 -7.41 -14.43
N GLU A 134 -11.79 -7.11 -13.85
CA GLU A 134 -11.68 -6.17 -12.73
C GLU A 134 -11.88 -4.73 -13.22
N VAL A 135 -11.37 -4.41 -14.42
CA VAL A 135 -11.62 -3.11 -15.07
C VAL A 135 -13.11 -2.94 -15.36
N LEU A 136 -13.77 -3.98 -15.89
CA LEU A 136 -15.21 -3.95 -16.14
C LEU A 136 -16.01 -3.77 -14.84
N ASP A 137 -15.65 -4.50 -13.79
CA ASP A 137 -16.31 -4.39 -12.48
C ASP A 137 -16.18 -2.98 -11.90
N ALA A 138 -14.98 -2.39 -11.92
CA ALA A 138 -14.76 -1.01 -11.49
C ALA A 138 -15.60 -0.01 -12.30
N ALA A 139 -15.60 -0.13 -13.62
CA ALA A 139 -16.39 0.74 -14.50
C ALA A 139 -17.91 0.65 -14.22
N HIS A 140 -18.42 -0.57 -14.02
CA HIS A 140 -19.83 -0.80 -13.66
C HIS A 140 -20.19 -0.26 -12.27
N GLN A 141 -19.24 -0.24 -11.35
CA GLN A 141 -19.39 0.37 -10.02
C GLN A 141 -19.25 1.91 -10.04
N GLY A 142 -19.14 2.51 -11.23
CA GLY A 142 -19.08 3.97 -11.37
C GLY A 142 -17.67 4.55 -11.20
N THR A 143 -16.63 3.72 -11.27
CA THR A 143 -15.23 4.14 -11.11
C THR A 143 -14.52 4.15 -12.45
N HIS A 144 -13.88 5.26 -12.79
CA HIS A 144 -12.97 5.35 -13.94
C HIS A 144 -11.66 4.63 -13.63
N VAL A 145 -10.96 4.10 -14.64
CA VAL A 145 -9.67 3.42 -14.45
C VAL A 145 -8.64 3.94 -15.45
N ILE A 146 -7.49 4.38 -14.97
CA ILE A 146 -6.30 4.65 -15.78
C ILE A 146 -5.25 3.57 -15.48
N LEU A 147 -4.78 2.89 -16.53
CA LEU A 147 -3.70 1.91 -16.47
C LEU A 147 -2.45 2.44 -17.18
N CYS A 148 -1.33 2.41 -16.47
CA CYS A 148 -0.07 2.99 -16.92
C CYS A 148 1.01 1.96 -17.28
N ASN A 149 0.70 0.66 -17.28
CA ASN A 149 1.66 -0.46 -17.24
C ASN A 149 2.44 -0.54 -15.93
N HIS A 150 2.91 -1.73 -15.61
CA HIS A 150 3.48 -2.04 -14.29
C HIS A 150 4.76 -1.26 -14.05
N SER A 151 5.77 -1.47 -14.90
CA SER A 151 7.11 -0.89 -14.71
C SER A 151 7.07 0.62 -14.86
N ASP A 152 6.33 1.11 -15.86
CA ASP A 152 6.16 2.55 -16.09
C ASP A 152 5.58 3.27 -14.85
N SER A 153 4.60 2.66 -14.18
CA SER A 153 3.97 3.25 -12.99
C SER A 153 4.90 3.33 -11.75
N GLU A 154 5.94 2.50 -11.69
CA GLU A 154 6.82 2.39 -10.51
C GLU A 154 8.19 3.04 -10.74
N ARG A 155 8.71 2.98 -11.96
CA ARG A 155 10.10 3.32 -12.27
C ARG A 155 10.49 4.75 -11.91
N GLY A 156 9.54 5.69 -11.96
CA GLY A 156 9.75 7.08 -11.54
C GLY A 156 10.33 7.21 -10.13
N PHE A 157 9.99 6.27 -9.22
CA PHE A 157 10.51 6.23 -7.85
C PHE A 157 12.04 6.07 -7.79
N LEU A 158 12.64 5.33 -8.72
CA LEU A 158 14.08 5.06 -8.71
C LEU A 158 14.91 6.32 -8.80
N LYS A 159 14.41 7.37 -9.46
CA LYS A 159 15.09 8.68 -9.52
C LYS A 159 15.20 9.31 -8.14
N SER A 160 14.08 9.45 -7.43
CA SER A 160 14.06 9.99 -6.07
C SER A 160 14.82 9.11 -5.07
N PHE A 161 14.77 7.79 -5.27
CA PHE A 161 15.45 6.86 -4.40
C PHE A 161 16.97 6.89 -4.61
N ALA A 162 17.43 7.08 -5.85
CA ALA A 162 18.86 7.25 -6.14
C ALA A 162 19.43 8.48 -5.40
N ASP A 163 18.72 9.60 -5.37
CA ASP A 163 19.13 10.79 -4.62
C ASP A 163 19.22 10.48 -3.11
N THR A 164 18.17 9.86 -2.56
CA THR A 164 18.11 9.46 -1.14
C THR A 164 19.25 8.51 -0.77
N LEU A 165 19.53 7.54 -1.63
CA LEU A 165 20.56 6.54 -1.42
C LEU A 165 21.96 7.16 -1.51
N SER A 166 22.16 8.10 -2.43
CA SER A 166 23.41 8.86 -2.57
C SER A 166 23.70 9.65 -1.30
N ASP A 167 22.69 10.34 -0.74
CA ASP A 167 22.83 11.10 0.51
C ASP A 167 23.19 10.20 1.70
N LEU A 168 22.59 9.00 1.77
CA LEU A 168 22.82 8.05 2.86
C LEU A 168 24.20 7.39 2.81
N LEU A 169 24.73 7.14 1.60
CA LEU A 169 25.99 6.44 1.41
C LEU A 169 27.19 7.40 1.26
N GLY A 170 26.93 8.65 0.88
CA GLY A 170 27.93 9.65 0.57
C GLY A 170 28.88 9.21 -0.55
N ASP A 171 30.06 9.83 -0.62
CA ASP A 171 31.04 9.61 -1.70
C ASP A 171 31.72 8.22 -1.67
N LYS A 172 31.33 7.33 -0.75
CA LYS A 172 31.89 5.98 -0.64
C LYS A 172 31.35 5.03 -1.71
N VAL A 173 30.17 5.32 -2.26
CA VAL A 173 29.49 4.48 -3.23
C VAL A 173 28.95 5.35 -4.36
N CYS A 174 29.28 5.00 -5.60
CA CYS A 174 28.68 5.62 -6.77
C CYS A 174 27.30 4.98 -7.03
N VAL A 175 26.24 5.78 -6.90
CA VAL A 175 24.87 5.35 -7.23
C VAL A 175 24.59 5.71 -8.68
N ILE A 176 24.13 4.73 -9.47
CA ILE A 176 23.84 4.90 -10.89
C ILE A 176 22.42 4.38 -11.16
N LEU A 177 21.62 5.16 -11.89
CA LEU A 177 20.31 4.74 -12.37
C LEU A 177 20.46 3.97 -13.68
N SER A 178 19.87 2.78 -13.77
CA SER A 178 19.92 1.97 -15.01
C SER A 178 19.15 2.65 -16.15
N HIS A 179 19.80 2.82 -17.30
CA HIS A 179 19.18 3.30 -18.54
C HIS A 179 18.73 2.17 -19.48
N SER A 180 19.23 0.95 -19.29
CA SER A 180 18.91 -0.21 -20.13
C SER A 180 17.62 -0.90 -19.72
N ASP A 181 17.28 -0.82 -18.44
CA ASP A 181 16.07 -1.41 -17.88
C ASP A 181 14.84 -0.54 -18.22
N CYS A 182 13.78 -1.15 -18.73
CA CYS A 182 12.58 -0.47 -19.24
C CYS A 182 11.38 -1.43 -19.23
N ASP A 183 10.17 -0.89 -19.38
CA ASP A 183 8.97 -1.73 -19.47
C ASP A 183 9.08 -2.71 -20.66
N PRO A 184 8.81 -4.01 -20.46
CA PRO A 184 8.92 -5.00 -21.52
C PRO A 184 7.81 -4.87 -22.57
N LEU A 185 6.71 -4.19 -22.25
CA LEU A 185 5.57 -3.98 -23.14
C LEU A 185 5.72 -2.67 -23.90
N LYS A 186 5.46 -2.71 -25.21
CA LYS A 186 5.40 -1.54 -26.07
C LYS A 186 4.09 -1.51 -26.82
N THR A 187 3.44 -0.35 -26.84
CA THR A 187 2.32 -0.08 -27.74
C THR A 187 2.90 0.10 -29.15
N VAL A 188 2.43 -0.71 -30.10
CA VAL A 188 2.86 -0.71 -31.51
C VAL A 188 1.75 -0.19 -32.43
#